data_AF-A0A841HFS5-F1
#
_entry.id   AF-A0A841HFS5-F1
#
_cell.length_a   1.000
_cell.length_b   1.000
_cell.length_c   1.000
_cell.angle_alpha   90.00
_cell.angle_beta   90.00
_cell.angle_gamma   90.00
#
_symmetry.space_group_name_H-M   'P 1'
#
loop_
_entity.id
_entity.type
_entity.pdbx_description
1 polymer ?
#
loop_
_entity_poly.entity_id
_entity_poly.type
_entity_poly.pdbx_seq_one_letter_code
_entity_poly.pdbx_strand_id
1 'polypeptide(L)'
;MANDFDDPFAPADGTVMRPRPGGPRRPAAPGVDAPRAPAPRQEFAPPPSGGNLAVSDFISGGRNPILQAAGPLIAVASRMQSTVANADINALRSQAMQDVRQFDDRLRAAGVVPEDALVARYVICTFFDSAVLNTPWGAQSDWSGQSLLVMFHKEKSGGEKFFQILDRLCAQPGRYIDLIELQYVCLALGYEGMYRIDDRGAARLAELQHRIGKIVRDARQIKDEELSIHWRGVEDKRNPIFRYIPWWIVACVGLAVLVIAFVIYVARLNSAAEPVMAALSQPSVQVEYTAPVSRANRLKQLLAPQEAAGQLTVEDFGDKTVVTLISSNLFRSGSAQLNPQYNETIAAIANGLNQVPGKVVIVGHTDDQPVRSLQFADNFELSRERAVAVANLLKQSINNFGRVEWVGVGSTQPRYEPASTAENRARNRRVEIVSVDEGAAQ
;
A
#
# COMPACT_ATOMS: atom_id res chain seq x y z
N MET A 1 -10.80 9.98 40.69
CA MET A 1 -12.23 9.74 40.38
C MET A 1 -12.38 10.03 38.89
N ALA A 2 -12.74 9.13 37.99
CA ALA A 2 -13.10 7.72 38.04
C ALA A 2 -12.67 7.09 36.69
N ASN A 3 -12.34 5.81 36.69
CA ASN A 3 -12.05 5.03 35.48
C ASN A 3 -13.33 4.91 34.65
N ASP A 4 -13.27 5.33 33.38
CA ASP A 4 -14.34 5.08 32.42
C ASP A 4 -14.03 3.82 31.61
N PHE A 5 -15.05 3.00 31.45
CA PHE A 5 -15.01 1.61 31.02
C PHE A 5 -14.63 1.45 29.54
N ASP A 6 -13.76 0.47 29.26
CA ASP A 6 -13.67 -0.19 27.96
C ASP A 6 -15.03 -0.85 27.66
N ASP A 7 -15.80 -0.26 26.75
CA ASP A 7 -17.03 -0.85 26.20
C ASP A 7 -16.67 -1.75 24.99
N PRO A 8 -16.76 -3.09 25.12
CA PRO A 8 -16.43 -4.03 24.06
C PRO A 8 -17.47 -4.07 22.91
N PHE A 9 -18.55 -3.28 22.99
CA PHE A 9 -19.60 -3.21 21.97
C PHE A 9 -19.60 -1.90 21.17
N ALA A 10 -18.61 -1.02 21.38
CA ALA A 10 -18.42 0.14 20.51
C ALA A 10 -18.06 -0.33 19.09
N PRO A 11 -18.81 0.08 18.04
CA PRO A 11 -18.50 -0.33 16.68
C PRO A 11 -17.14 0.26 16.26
N ALA A 12 -16.14 -0.62 16.13
CA ALA A 12 -14.88 -0.28 15.48
C ALA A 12 -15.16 -0.07 13.98
N ASP A 13 -14.82 1.12 13.48
CA ASP A 13 -14.94 1.57 12.08
C ASP A 13 -16.36 1.78 11.51
N GLY A 14 -16.92 2.96 11.80
CA GLY A 14 -17.92 3.57 10.93
C GLY A 14 -17.28 4.02 9.61
N THR A 15 -17.68 3.41 8.48
CA THR A 15 -17.27 3.87 7.15
C THR A 15 -17.87 5.26 6.87
N VAL A 16 -17.09 6.32 7.09
CA VAL A 16 -17.48 7.69 6.76
C VAL A 16 -17.19 7.96 5.28
N MET A 17 -18.24 7.88 4.45
CA MET A 17 -18.19 8.39 3.07
C MET A 17 -18.06 9.92 3.08
N ARG A 18 -16.85 10.44 2.87
CA ARG A 18 -16.61 11.87 2.63
C ARG A 18 -16.84 12.20 1.14
N PRO A 19 -17.85 13.02 0.79
CA PRO A 19 -17.92 13.55 -0.56
C PRO A 19 -16.76 14.54 -0.79
N ARG A 20 -16.06 14.41 -1.93
CA ARG A 20 -15.08 15.40 -2.38
C ARG A 20 -15.84 16.57 -3.05
N PRO A 21 -15.75 17.80 -2.55
CA PRO A 21 -16.26 18.95 -3.29
C PRO A 21 -15.29 19.25 -4.44
N GLY A 22 -15.80 19.28 -5.69
CA GLY A 22 -15.09 19.86 -6.84
C GLY A 22 -14.54 18.90 -7.91
N GLY A 23 -14.87 17.61 -7.92
CA GLY A 23 -14.50 16.72 -9.05
C GLY A 23 -15.40 16.93 -10.27
N PRO A 24 -14.88 17.02 -11.51
CA PRO A 24 -15.71 17.27 -12.69
C PRO A 24 -16.67 16.10 -12.94
N ARG A 25 -17.95 16.43 -13.12
CA ARG A 25 -19.02 15.50 -13.50
C ARG A 25 -18.65 14.85 -14.83
N ARG A 26 -18.46 13.53 -14.85
CA ARG A 26 -18.36 12.74 -16.09
C ARG A 26 -19.65 12.95 -16.90
N PRO A 27 -19.59 13.27 -18.21
CA PRO A 27 -20.79 13.28 -19.04
C PRO A 27 -21.35 11.86 -19.12
N ALA A 28 -22.66 11.72 -18.95
CA ALA A 28 -23.35 10.45 -19.15
C ALA A 28 -23.20 10.02 -20.61
N ALA A 29 -22.74 8.80 -20.84
CA ALA A 29 -22.73 8.20 -22.17
C ALA A 29 -24.19 8.06 -22.66
N PRO A 30 -24.50 8.44 -23.91
CA PRO A 30 -25.83 8.22 -24.47
C PRO A 30 -25.95 6.76 -24.87
N GLY A 31 -26.90 6.04 -24.26
CA GLY A 31 -27.24 4.67 -24.64
C GLY A 31 -27.18 3.63 -23.52
N VAL A 32 -27.83 3.90 -22.39
CA VAL A 32 -28.21 2.82 -21.45
C VAL A 32 -29.69 2.97 -21.19
N ASP A 33 -30.46 2.00 -21.65
CA ASP A 33 -31.89 1.89 -21.38
C ASP A 33 -32.17 2.05 -19.89
N ALA A 34 -33.28 2.75 -19.59
CA ALA A 34 -33.75 2.97 -18.24
C ALA A 34 -33.76 1.66 -17.43
N PRO A 35 -33.44 1.70 -16.11
CA PRO A 35 -33.46 0.49 -15.30
C PRO A 35 -34.87 -0.08 -15.31
N ARG A 36 -35.01 -1.27 -15.91
CA ARG A 36 -36.23 -2.06 -15.88
C ARG A 36 -36.59 -2.28 -14.41
N ALA A 37 -37.84 -1.98 -14.04
CA ALA A 37 -38.32 -2.16 -12.68
C ALA A 37 -37.98 -3.57 -12.16
N PRO A 38 -37.57 -3.72 -10.89
CA PRO A 38 -37.27 -5.02 -10.33
C PRO A 38 -38.49 -5.91 -10.46
N ALA A 39 -38.31 -7.12 -11.00
CA ALA A 39 -39.35 -8.13 -11.02
C ALA A 39 -39.90 -8.33 -9.59
N PRO A 40 -41.20 -8.56 -9.42
CA PRO A 40 -41.75 -8.84 -8.11
C PRO A 40 -40.96 -9.99 -7.48
N ARG A 41 -40.52 -9.80 -6.22
CA ARG A 41 -39.90 -10.86 -5.43
C ARG A 41 -40.78 -12.10 -5.56
N GLN A 42 -40.25 -13.17 -6.12
CA GLN A 42 -40.83 -14.48 -5.88
C GLN A 42 -40.76 -14.68 -4.37
N GLU A 43 -41.92 -14.62 -3.72
CA GLU A 43 -42.07 -15.17 -2.38
C GLU A 43 -41.60 -16.61 -2.48
N PHE A 44 -40.45 -16.88 -1.86
CA PHE A 44 -40.06 -18.25 -1.59
C PHE A 44 -41.23 -18.87 -0.84
N ALA A 45 -41.86 -19.87 -1.45
CA ALA A 45 -42.79 -20.72 -0.73
C ALA A 45 -42.09 -21.14 0.57
N PRO A 46 -42.75 -21.02 1.73
CA PRO A 46 -42.18 -21.55 2.96
C PRO A 46 -41.75 -22.99 2.69
N PRO A 47 -40.55 -23.41 3.11
CA PRO A 47 -40.14 -24.81 2.92
C PRO A 47 -41.26 -25.69 3.44
N PRO A 48 -41.60 -26.80 2.74
CA PRO A 48 -42.64 -27.69 3.22
C PRO A 48 -42.33 -28.01 4.67
N SER A 49 -43.30 -27.76 5.56
CA SER A 49 -43.18 -28.03 6.99
C SER A 49 -42.73 -29.47 7.16
N GLY A 50 -41.42 -29.67 7.28
CA GLY A 50 -40.75 -30.96 7.25
C GLY A 50 -41.00 -31.68 8.55
N GLY A 51 -42.23 -32.13 8.74
CA GLY A 51 -42.65 -32.87 9.91
C GLY A 51 -41.93 -34.22 9.95
N ASN A 52 -41.01 -34.36 10.90
CA ASN A 52 -40.54 -35.59 11.57
C ASN A 52 -39.97 -36.76 10.72
N LEU A 53 -40.23 -36.87 9.42
CA LEU A 53 -39.56 -37.85 8.54
C LEU A 53 -38.07 -37.53 8.36
N ALA A 54 -37.72 -36.23 8.32
CA ALA A 54 -36.35 -35.78 8.08
C ALA A 54 -35.33 -36.28 9.12
N VAL A 55 -35.70 -36.42 10.40
CA VAL A 55 -34.77 -36.87 11.47
C VAL A 55 -34.49 -38.38 11.34
N SER A 56 -35.53 -39.18 11.09
CA SER A 56 -35.37 -40.62 10.90
C SER A 56 -34.59 -40.93 9.63
N ASP A 57 -34.86 -40.19 8.54
CA ASP A 57 -34.15 -40.35 7.26
C ASP A 57 -32.68 -39.92 7.37
N PHE A 58 -32.40 -38.83 8.08
CA PHE A 58 -31.04 -38.37 8.37
C PHE A 58 -30.24 -39.40 9.18
N ILE A 59 -30.86 -40.00 10.21
CA ILE A 59 -30.22 -41.01 11.06
C ILE A 59 -29.99 -42.32 10.29
N SER A 60 -30.93 -42.72 9.44
CA SER A 60 -30.88 -43.98 8.70
C SER A 60 -29.80 -44.01 7.61
N GLY A 61 -29.40 -42.85 7.09
CA GLY A 61 -28.32 -42.72 6.09
C GLY A 61 -26.90 -42.68 6.67
N GLY A 62 -26.75 -42.60 8.00
CA GLY A 62 -25.44 -42.48 8.66
C GLY A 62 -24.59 -43.76 8.63
N ARG A 63 -23.29 -43.68 8.96
CA ARG A 63 -22.38 -44.85 9.01
C ARG A 63 -22.40 -45.62 10.35
N ASN A 64 -23.14 -45.13 11.34
CA ASN A 64 -23.11 -45.63 12.71
C ASN A 64 -24.25 -46.64 12.96
N PRO A 65 -23.93 -47.94 13.18
CA PRO A 65 -24.95 -48.98 13.37
C PRO A 65 -25.77 -48.81 14.64
N ILE A 66 -25.17 -48.27 15.72
CA ILE A 66 -25.86 -48.02 16.98
C ILE A 66 -26.89 -46.90 16.80
N LEU A 67 -26.49 -45.83 16.13
CA LEU A 67 -27.36 -44.69 15.87
C LEU A 67 -28.51 -45.06 14.91
N GLN A 68 -28.23 -45.83 13.86
CA GLN A 68 -29.26 -46.36 12.95
C GLN A 68 -30.30 -47.21 13.70
N ALA A 69 -29.84 -48.10 14.59
CA ALA A 69 -30.74 -48.91 15.40
C ALA A 69 -31.65 -48.06 16.31
N ALA A 70 -31.10 -46.96 16.86
CA ALA A 70 -31.78 -46.04 17.77
C ALA A 70 -32.76 -45.08 17.06
N GLY A 71 -32.66 -44.92 15.73
CA GLY A 71 -33.44 -43.96 14.94
C GLY A 71 -34.94 -43.91 15.26
N PRO A 72 -35.67 -45.05 15.31
CA PRO A 72 -37.08 -45.06 15.64
C PRO A 72 -37.40 -44.51 17.04
N LEU A 73 -36.59 -44.86 18.06
CA LEU A 73 -36.76 -44.35 19.43
C LEU A 73 -36.50 -42.84 19.49
N ILE A 74 -35.47 -42.36 18.76
CA ILE A 74 -35.15 -40.92 18.67
C ILE A 74 -36.29 -40.15 17.98
N ALA A 75 -36.84 -40.69 16.89
CA ALA A 75 -37.95 -40.07 16.18
C ALA A 75 -39.22 -39.98 17.04
N VAL A 76 -39.52 -41.03 17.82
CA VAL A 76 -40.62 -41.02 18.79
C VAL A 76 -40.37 -39.99 19.89
N ALA A 77 -39.18 -39.98 20.50
CA ALA A 77 -38.82 -39.01 21.54
C ALA A 77 -38.90 -37.56 21.05
N SER A 78 -38.43 -37.28 19.83
CA SER A 78 -38.50 -35.94 19.23
C SER A 78 -39.95 -35.49 18.99
N ARG A 79 -40.83 -36.40 18.52
CA ARG A 79 -42.27 -36.11 18.39
C ARG A 79 -42.93 -35.75 19.72
N MET A 80 -42.57 -36.45 20.80
CA MET A 80 -43.12 -36.19 22.13
C MET A 80 -42.80 -34.80 22.64
N GLN A 81 -41.57 -34.33 22.43
CA GLN A 81 -41.15 -32.99 22.83
C GLN A 81 -42.00 -31.89 22.17
N SER A 82 -42.52 -32.15 20.97
CA SER A 82 -43.41 -31.23 20.24
C SER A 82 -44.91 -31.40 20.56
N THR A 83 -45.30 -32.42 21.31
CA THR A 83 -46.72 -32.77 21.55
C THR A 83 -47.24 -32.11 22.82
N VAL A 84 -48.25 -31.23 22.67
CA VAL A 84 -48.74 -30.38 23.75
C VAL A 84 -49.88 -31.02 24.59
N ALA A 85 -50.61 -32.05 24.12
CA ALA A 85 -51.68 -32.66 24.93
C ALA A 85 -52.05 -34.13 24.57
N ASN A 86 -52.50 -34.85 25.60
CA ASN A 86 -53.28 -36.12 25.60
C ASN A 86 -52.63 -37.36 24.94
N ALA A 87 -51.41 -37.74 25.34
CA ALA A 87 -50.89 -39.07 25.07
C ALA A 87 -51.43 -40.10 26.08
N ASP A 88 -51.91 -41.26 25.62
CA ASP A 88 -52.15 -42.41 26.50
C ASP A 88 -50.79 -42.93 27.00
N ILE A 89 -50.45 -42.60 28.24
CA ILE A 89 -49.16 -42.91 28.87
C ILE A 89 -48.91 -44.42 28.95
N ASN A 90 -49.94 -45.24 29.15
CA ASN A 90 -49.79 -46.68 29.29
C ASN A 90 -49.58 -47.36 27.93
N ALA A 91 -50.33 -46.92 26.91
CA ALA A 91 -50.09 -47.36 25.53
C ALA A 91 -48.69 -46.94 25.07
N LEU A 92 -48.30 -45.70 25.40
CA LEU A 92 -46.99 -45.17 25.08
C LEU A 92 -45.86 -45.96 25.73
N ARG A 93 -45.98 -46.27 27.03
CA ARG A 93 -45.01 -47.09 27.74
C ARG A 93 -44.88 -48.46 27.11
N SER A 94 -46.02 -49.09 26.80
CA SER A 94 -46.06 -50.42 26.16
C SER A 94 -45.36 -50.42 24.80
N GLN A 95 -45.62 -49.39 23.99
CA GLN A 95 -44.94 -49.21 22.71
C GLN A 95 -43.44 -48.96 22.89
N ALA A 96 -43.05 -48.05 23.78
CA ALA A 96 -41.65 -47.73 24.02
C ALA A 96 -40.86 -48.95 24.53
N MET A 97 -41.45 -49.79 25.38
CA MET A 97 -40.83 -51.05 25.81
C MET A 97 -40.63 -52.03 24.65
N GLN A 98 -41.57 -52.10 23.71
CA GLN A 98 -41.40 -52.91 22.50
C GLN A 98 -40.30 -52.33 21.59
N ASP A 99 -40.26 -51.01 21.44
CA ASP A 99 -39.26 -50.32 20.62
C ASP A 99 -37.85 -50.50 21.18
N VAL A 100 -37.68 -50.51 22.52
CA VAL A 100 -36.39 -50.82 23.17
C VAL A 100 -35.95 -52.27 22.94
N ARG A 101 -36.89 -53.23 22.93
CA ARG A 101 -36.56 -54.63 22.60
C ARG A 101 -36.17 -54.78 21.13
N GLN A 102 -36.89 -54.13 20.23
CA GLN A 102 -36.52 -54.10 18.81
C GLN A 102 -35.18 -53.41 18.59
N PHE A 103 -34.85 -52.39 19.38
CA PHE A 103 -33.55 -51.74 19.36
C PHE A 103 -32.43 -52.74 19.73
N ASP A 104 -32.59 -53.53 20.79
CA ASP A 104 -31.64 -54.59 21.15
C ASP A 104 -31.47 -55.64 20.03
N ASP A 105 -32.58 -56.03 19.39
CA ASP A 105 -32.55 -56.98 18.27
C ASP A 105 -31.81 -56.40 17.05
N ARG A 106 -32.01 -55.11 16.74
CA ARG A 106 -31.28 -54.40 15.66
C ARG A 106 -29.79 -54.28 15.96
N LEU A 107 -29.40 -53.97 17.20
CA LEU A 107 -28.00 -53.92 17.62
C LEU A 107 -27.32 -55.28 17.46
N ARG A 108 -28.01 -56.36 17.86
CA ARG A 108 -27.52 -57.73 17.68
C ARG A 108 -27.37 -58.09 16.21
N ALA A 109 -28.37 -57.76 15.39
CA ALA A 109 -28.33 -58.00 13.94
C ALA A 109 -27.19 -57.23 13.24
N ALA A 110 -26.87 -56.03 13.73
CA ALA A 110 -25.76 -55.20 13.25
C ALA A 110 -24.37 -55.65 13.77
N GLY A 111 -24.30 -56.70 14.60
CA GLY A 111 -23.03 -57.24 15.11
C GLY A 111 -22.39 -56.40 16.21
N VAL A 112 -23.15 -55.53 16.89
CA VAL A 112 -22.65 -54.71 18.00
C VAL A 112 -22.33 -55.60 19.22
N VAL A 113 -21.20 -55.34 19.87
CA VAL A 113 -20.75 -56.08 21.06
C VAL A 113 -21.80 -55.94 22.18
N PRO A 114 -22.14 -57.01 22.94
CA PRO A 114 -23.18 -56.94 23.97
C PRO A 114 -22.97 -55.86 25.05
N GLU A 115 -21.71 -55.58 25.39
CA GLU A 115 -21.34 -54.52 26.33
C GLU A 115 -21.68 -53.13 25.78
N ASP A 116 -21.31 -52.85 24.53
CA ASP A 116 -21.62 -51.61 23.83
C ASP A 116 -23.14 -51.45 23.66
N ALA A 117 -23.84 -52.56 23.38
CA ALA A 117 -25.30 -52.58 23.27
C ALA A 117 -25.99 -52.22 24.60
N LEU A 118 -25.49 -52.71 25.73
CA LEU A 118 -26.01 -52.37 27.05
C LEU A 118 -25.83 -50.88 27.35
N VAL A 119 -24.67 -50.31 27.01
CA VAL A 119 -24.40 -48.88 27.16
C VAL A 119 -25.31 -48.06 26.26
N ALA A 120 -25.49 -48.45 25.00
CA ALA A 120 -26.38 -47.77 24.06
C ALA A 120 -27.85 -47.79 24.54
N ARG A 121 -28.33 -48.93 25.06
CA ARG A 121 -29.67 -49.06 25.64
C ARG A 121 -29.85 -48.16 26.85
N TYR A 122 -28.84 -48.09 27.73
CA TYR A 122 -28.87 -47.20 28.88
C TYR A 122 -29.01 -45.73 28.44
N VAL A 123 -28.20 -45.32 27.46
CA VAL A 123 -28.20 -43.95 26.91
C VAL A 123 -29.56 -43.60 26.30
N ILE A 124 -30.12 -44.47 25.45
CA ILE A 124 -31.39 -44.18 24.77
C ILE A 124 -32.58 -44.19 25.73
N CYS A 125 -32.62 -45.10 26.71
CA CYS A 125 -33.66 -45.11 27.74
C CYS A 125 -33.61 -43.83 28.59
N THR A 126 -32.40 -43.39 28.97
CA THR A 126 -32.21 -42.15 29.73
C THR A 126 -32.66 -40.93 28.92
N PHE A 127 -32.32 -40.87 27.64
CA PHE A 127 -32.74 -39.80 26.73
C PHE A 127 -34.26 -39.76 26.57
N PHE A 128 -34.87 -40.92 26.29
CA PHE A 128 -36.31 -41.05 26.06
C PHE A 128 -37.11 -40.68 27.32
N ASP A 129 -36.71 -41.20 28.48
CA ASP A 129 -37.36 -40.86 29.76
C ASP A 129 -37.29 -39.35 30.03
N SER A 130 -36.16 -38.71 29.75
CA SER A 130 -36.05 -37.25 29.87
C SER A 130 -36.93 -36.51 28.86
N ALA A 131 -37.04 -36.99 27.63
CA ALA A 131 -37.89 -36.38 26.61
C ALA A 131 -39.37 -36.39 27.03
N VAL A 132 -39.84 -37.50 27.63
CA VAL A 132 -41.20 -37.60 28.18
C VAL A 132 -41.37 -36.71 29.40
N LEU A 133 -40.48 -36.80 30.38
CA LEU A 133 -40.58 -36.05 31.64
C LEU A 133 -40.41 -34.53 31.48
N ASN A 134 -39.84 -34.07 30.36
CA ASN A 134 -39.75 -32.65 30.01
C ASN A 134 -41.04 -32.09 29.40
N THR A 135 -42.03 -32.93 29.10
CA THR A 135 -43.35 -32.47 28.66
C THR A 135 -44.27 -32.17 29.86
N PRO A 136 -45.23 -31.23 29.73
CA PRO A 136 -46.16 -30.92 30.82
C PRO A 136 -46.99 -32.12 31.28
N TRP A 137 -47.42 -32.98 30.35
CA TRP A 137 -48.22 -34.17 30.64
C TRP A 137 -47.37 -35.32 31.20
N GLY A 138 -46.12 -35.46 30.78
CA GLY A 138 -45.20 -36.47 31.29
C GLY A 138 -44.80 -36.20 32.74
N ALA A 139 -44.53 -34.94 33.09
CA ALA A 139 -44.20 -34.54 34.46
C ALA A 139 -45.35 -34.77 35.46
N GLN A 140 -46.60 -34.70 35.02
CA GLN A 140 -47.80 -34.94 35.84
C GLN A 140 -48.23 -36.41 35.87
N SER A 141 -47.54 -37.29 35.14
CA SER A 141 -47.86 -38.71 35.03
C SER A 141 -47.06 -39.60 35.97
N ASP A 142 -47.47 -40.86 36.09
CA ASP A 142 -46.71 -41.92 36.77
C ASP A 142 -45.58 -42.52 35.88
N TRP A 143 -45.02 -41.74 34.94
CA TRP A 143 -43.90 -42.20 34.12
C TRP A 143 -42.63 -42.43 34.96
N SER A 144 -42.37 -41.57 35.95
CA SER A 144 -41.16 -41.66 36.79
C SER A 144 -41.10 -42.94 37.63
N GLY A 145 -42.24 -43.51 38.03
CA GLY A 145 -42.32 -44.76 38.77
C GLY A 145 -42.05 -46.00 37.91
N GLN A 146 -42.39 -45.95 36.62
CA GLN A 146 -42.27 -47.05 35.65
C GLN A 146 -41.59 -46.58 34.36
N SER A 147 -40.46 -45.89 34.50
CA SER A 147 -39.70 -45.36 33.38
C SER A 147 -38.96 -46.48 32.63
N LEU A 148 -38.52 -46.23 31.40
CA LEU A 148 -37.75 -47.23 30.64
C LEU A 148 -36.45 -47.59 31.36
N LEU A 149 -35.78 -46.61 31.95
CA LEU A 149 -34.56 -46.82 32.74
C LEU A 149 -34.82 -47.71 33.96
N VAL A 150 -35.94 -47.51 34.67
CA VAL A 150 -36.33 -48.38 35.80
C VAL A 150 -36.61 -49.79 35.31
N MET A 151 -37.36 -49.93 34.21
CA MET A 151 -37.78 -51.23 33.69
C MET A 151 -36.63 -52.08 33.14
N PHE A 152 -35.66 -51.46 32.45
CA PHE A 152 -34.57 -52.17 31.78
C PHE A 152 -33.25 -52.19 32.57
N HIS A 153 -32.98 -51.15 33.36
CA HIS A 153 -31.71 -50.99 34.08
C HIS A 153 -31.87 -50.93 35.60
N LYS A 154 -33.09 -50.99 36.14
CA LYS A 154 -33.39 -50.93 37.58
C LYS A 154 -32.86 -49.65 38.25
N GLU A 155 -32.74 -48.57 37.47
CA GLU A 155 -32.24 -47.26 37.93
C GLU A 155 -33.31 -46.19 37.75
N LYS A 156 -33.48 -45.32 38.76
CA LYS A 156 -34.54 -44.29 38.80
C LYS A 156 -34.16 -42.98 38.10
N SER A 157 -32.87 -42.69 37.96
CA SER A 157 -32.37 -41.49 37.31
C SER A 157 -31.05 -41.78 36.65
N GLY A 158 -30.92 -41.39 35.38
CA GLY A 158 -29.70 -41.58 34.61
C GLY A 158 -28.93 -40.31 34.28
N GLY A 159 -29.39 -39.16 34.76
CA GLY A 159 -28.90 -37.84 34.36
C GLY A 159 -27.41 -37.60 34.60
N GLU A 160 -26.85 -38.15 35.69
CA GLU A 160 -25.42 -38.03 36.01
C GLU A 160 -24.59 -39.12 35.31
N LYS A 161 -25.05 -40.37 35.41
CA LYS A 161 -24.36 -41.54 34.84
C LYS A 161 -24.26 -41.49 33.31
N PHE A 162 -25.19 -40.81 32.64
CA PHE A 162 -25.06 -40.46 31.22
C PHE A 162 -23.73 -39.75 30.92
N PHE A 163 -23.38 -38.73 31.69
CA PHE A 163 -22.15 -37.97 31.50
C PHE A 163 -20.92 -38.73 32.02
N GLN A 164 -21.04 -39.51 33.11
CA GLN A 164 -19.96 -40.38 33.56
C GLN A 164 -19.58 -41.43 32.51
N ILE A 165 -20.58 -42.01 31.81
CA ILE A 165 -20.36 -42.91 30.68
C ILE A 165 -19.64 -42.15 29.57
N LEU A 166 -20.14 -40.96 29.20
CA LEU A 166 -19.57 -40.14 28.14
C LEU A 166 -18.10 -39.80 28.38
N ASP A 167 -17.73 -39.41 29.60
CA ASP A 167 -16.34 -39.11 29.97
C ASP A 167 -15.45 -40.35 29.84
N ARG A 168 -15.94 -41.53 30.24
CA ARG A 168 -15.20 -42.80 30.06
C ARG A 168 -15.02 -43.17 28.60
N LEU A 169 -16.05 -42.98 27.76
CA LEU A 169 -15.96 -43.26 26.33
C LEU A 169 -15.00 -42.29 25.63
N CYS A 170 -15.01 -41.01 26.02
CA CYS A 170 -14.10 -39.98 25.49
C CYS A 170 -12.62 -40.26 25.80
N ALA A 171 -12.31 -41.11 26.77
CA ALA A 171 -10.93 -41.53 27.04
C ALA A 171 -10.37 -42.44 25.92
N GLN A 172 -11.23 -43.11 25.15
CA GLN A 172 -10.84 -44.00 24.04
C GLN A 172 -11.74 -43.77 22.81
N PRO A 173 -11.66 -42.59 22.18
CA PRO A 173 -12.62 -42.18 21.15
C PRO A 173 -12.57 -43.06 19.90
N GLY A 174 -11.41 -43.66 19.58
CA GLY A 174 -11.28 -44.56 18.43
C GLY A 174 -12.08 -45.87 18.55
N ARG A 175 -12.27 -46.41 19.77
CA ARG A 175 -13.01 -47.66 20.00
C ARG A 175 -14.52 -47.43 20.16
N TYR A 176 -14.89 -46.30 20.77
CA TYR A 176 -16.25 -46.01 21.18
C TYR A 176 -16.92 -44.90 20.37
N ILE A 177 -16.41 -44.62 19.17
CA ILE A 177 -16.91 -43.50 18.36
C ILE A 177 -18.42 -43.59 18.09
N ASP A 178 -18.94 -44.79 17.88
CA ASP A 178 -20.36 -45.03 17.61
C ASP A 178 -21.25 -44.65 18.81
N LEU A 179 -20.79 -44.93 20.04
CA LEU A 179 -21.50 -44.59 21.28
C LEU A 179 -21.39 -43.10 21.61
N ILE A 180 -20.20 -42.51 21.38
CA ILE A 180 -19.97 -41.07 21.56
C ILE A 180 -20.89 -40.29 20.62
N GLU A 181 -21.03 -40.73 19.37
CA GLU A 181 -21.91 -40.12 18.39
C GLU A 181 -23.39 -40.27 18.77
N LEU A 182 -23.83 -41.42 19.32
CA LEU A 182 -25.18 -41.56 19.87
C LEU A 182 -25.45 -40.52 20.96
N GLN A 183 -24.55 -40.37 21.93
CA GLN A 183 -24.69 -39.39 23.00
C GLN A 183 -24.64 -37.96 22.48
N TYR A 184 -23.78 -37.68 21.49
CA TYR A 184 -23.72 -36.37 20.82
C TYR A 184 -25.07 -36.01 20.17
N VAL A 185 -25.70 -36.96 19.47
CA VAL A 185 -27.02 -36.74 18.87
C VAL A 185 -28.08 -36.48 19.94
N CYS A 186 -28.07 -37.22 21.06
CA CYS A 186 -28.98 -36.94 22.18
C CYS A 186 -28.78 -35.51 22.72
N LEU A 187 -27.54 -35.06 22.88
CA LEU A 187 -27.23 -33.69 23.33
C LEU A 187 -27.68 -32.64 22.31
N ALA A 188 -27.43 -32.87 21.01
CA ALA A 188 -27.84 -31.97 19.94
C ALA A 188 -29.37 -31.85 19.82
N LEU A 189 -30.10 -32.89 20.22
CA LEU A 189 -31.56 -32.90 20.33
C LEU A 189 -32.09 -32.29 21.63
N GLY A 190 -31.24 -31.65 22.43
CA GLY A 190 -31.66 -30.91 23.62
C GLY A 190 -31.66 -31.71 24.92
N TYR A 191 -30.95 -32.84 25.00
CA TYR A 191 -30.76 -33.53 26.28
C TYR A 191 -29.83 -32.73 27.20
N GLU A 192 -30.33 -32.33 28.37
CA GLU A 192 -29.56 -31.52 29.34
C GLU A 192 -29.08 -32.34 30.55
N GLY A 193 -29.83 -33.37 30.96
CA GLY A 193 -29.54 -34.19 32.12
C GLY A 193 -29.24 -33.38 33.39
N MET A 194 -28.13 -33.68 34.07
CA MET A 194 -27.73 -33.00 35.31
C MET A 194 -27.43 -31.50 35.14
N TYR A 195 -27.14 -31.02 33.92
CA TYR A 195 -26.80 -29.61 33.67
C TYR A 195 -28.01 -28.68 33.69
N ARG A 196 -29.24 -29.21 33.73
CA ARG A 196 -30.45 -28.37 33.80
C ARG A 196 -30.58 -27.58 35.10
N ILE A 197 -30.04 -28.10 36.19
CA ILE A 197 -30.23 -27.54 37.56
C ILE A 197 -29.16 -26.49 37.88
N ASP A 198 -28.07 -26.42 37.11
CA ASP A 198 -26.92 -25.56 37.41
C ASP A 198 -27.01 -24.21 36.68
N ASP A 199 -26.75 -23.10 37.40
CA ASP A 199 -26.78 -21.73 36.85
C ASP A 199 -25.84 -21.52 35.65
N ARG A 200 -24.70 -22.23 35.61
CA ARG A 200 -23.75 -22.23 34.48
C ARG A 200 -23.85 -23.51 33.64
N GLY A 201 -24.91 -24.28 33.83
CA GLY A 201 -25.12 -25.56 33.18
C GLY A 201 -25.18 -25.44 31.65
N ALA A 202 -25.94 -24.48 31.13
CA ALA A 202 -26.08 -24.27 29.67
C ALA A 202 -24.73 -23.98 28.98
N ALA A 203 -23.87 -23.15 29.60
CA ALA A 203 -22.55 -22.83 29.04
C ALA A 203 -21.64 -24.07 29.02
N ARG A 204 -21.60 -24.85 30.11
CA ARG A 204 -20.81 -26.09 30.17
C ARG A 204 -21.33 -27.16 29.22
N LEU A 205 -22.65 -27.24 29.05
CA LEU A 205 -23.27 -28.15 28.09
C LEU A 205 -22.89 -27.77 26.65
N ALA A 206 -22.91 -26.48 26.31
CA ALA A 206 -22.47 -25.99 25.01
C ALA A 206 -20.98 -26.28 24.74
N GLU A 207 -20.11 -26.07 25.74
CA GLU A 207 -18.69 -26.41 25.65
C GLU A 207 -18.49 -27.93 25.44
N LEU A 208 -19.22 -28.74 26.20
CA LEU A 208 -19.21 -30.20 26.08
C LEU A 208 -19.68 -30.66 24.69
N GLN A 209 -20.78 -30.10 24.18
CA GLN A 209 -21.30 -30.37 22.85
C GLN A 209 -20.28 -30.01 21.76
N HIS A 210 -19.63 -28.84 21.87
CA HIS A 210 -18.59 -28.43 20.93
C HIS A 210 -17.40 -29.40 20.93
N ARG A 211 -16.93 -29.77 22.13
CA ARG A 211 -15.81 -30.71 22.32
C ARG A 211 -16.12 -32.08 21.69
N ILE A 212 -17.28 -32.65 21.98
CA ILE A 212 -17.67 -33.96 21.46
C ILE A 212 -17.93 -33.90 19.96
N GLY A 213 -18.61 -32.85 19.49
CA GLY A 213 -18.84 -32.64 18.06
C GLY A 213 -17.54 -32.53 17.27
N LYS A 214 -16.47 -32.00 17.86
CA LYS A 214 -15.13 -32.02 17.26
C LYS A 214 -14.55 -33.44 17.20
N ILE A 215 -14.61 -34.20 18.30
CA ILE A 215 -14.15 -35.61 18.33
C ILE A 215 -14.86 -36.46 17.27
N VAL A 216 -16.19 -36.32 17.15
CA VAL A 216 -16.98 -37.05 16.15
C VAL A 216 -16.61 -36.63 14.73
N ARG A 217 -16.50 -35.32 14.45
CA ARG A 217 -16.10 -34.82 13.13
C ARG A 217 -14.71 -35.30 12.72
N ASP A 218 -13.74 -35.18 13.61
CA ASP A 218 -12.36 -35.57 13.37
C ASP A 218 -12.27 -37.08 13.09
N ALA A 219 -12.95 -37.91 13.88
CA ALA A 219 -12.94 -39.37 13.71
C ALA A 219 -13.68 -39.84 12.45
N ARG A 220 -14.76 -39.15 12.05
CA ARG A 220 -15.53 -39.48 10.85
C ARG A 220 -14.99 -38.84 9.58
N GLN A 221 -13.97 -37.98 9.70
CA GLN A 221 -13.40 -37.19 8.59
C GLN A 221 -14.48 -36.41 7.83
N ILE A 222 -15.46 -35.88 8.57
CA ILE A 222 -16.49 -35.02 7.99
C ILE A 222 -15.77 -33.74 7.55
N LYS A 223 -15.64 -33.56 6.24
CA LYS A 223 -15.10 -32.31 5.69
C LYS A 223 -16.10 -31.21 5.99
N ASP A 224 -15.60 -30.07 6.46
CA ASP A 224 -16.41 -28.86 6.51
C ASP A 224 -16.81 -28.52 5.06
N GLU A 225 -18.05 -28.85 4.72
CA GLU A 225 -18.63 -28.45 3.45
C GLU A 225 -18.78 -26.92 3.54
N GLU A 226 -18.08 -26.22 2.65
CA GLU A 226 -18.03 -24.78 2.65
C GLU A 226 -19.48 -24.25 2.54
N LEU A 227 -19.96 -23.59 3.60
CA LEU A 227 -21.38 -23.22 3.79
C LEU A 227 -21.97 -22.36 2.67
N SER A 228 -21.13 -21.80 1.80
CA SER A 228 -21.59 -21.18 0.55
C SER A 228 -20.76 -21.67 -0.63
N ILE A 229 -21.47 -22.03 -1.70
CA ILE A 229 -20.93 -22.50 -2.98
C ILE A 229 -19.95 -21.47 -3.58
N HIS A 230 -20.08 -20.19 -3.22
CA HIS A 230 -19.29 -19.08 -3.73
C HIS A 230 -18.67 -18.21 -2.62
N TRP A 231 -18.18 -18.82 -1.52
CA TRP A 231 -17.55 -18.05 -0.43
C TRP A 231 -16.27 -17.33 -0.88
N ARG A 232 -15.57 -17.87 -1.88
CA ARG A 232 -14.48 -17.17 -2.54
C ARG A 232 -15.10 -16.06 -3.40
N GLY A 233 -15.18 -14.87 -2.82
CA GLY A 233 -15.41 -13.65 -3.59
C GLY A 233 -14.44 -13.60 -4.77
N VAL A 234 -14.85 -12.92 -5.86
CA VAL A 234 -14.09 -12.82 -7.12
C VAL A 234 -12.60 -12.71 -6.84
N GLU A 235 -11.87 -13.80 -7.07
CA GLU A 235 -10.41 -13.79 -6.97
C GLU A 235 -9.93 -12.75 -7.97
N ASP A 236 -9.39 -11.64 -7.48
CA ASP A 236 -8.84 -10.59 -8.33
C ASP A 236 -7.58 -11.15 -9.00
N LYS A 237 -7.77 -11.88 -10.11
CA LYS A 237 -6.72 -12.43 -10.99
C LYS A 237 -5.96 -11.33 -11.74
N ARG A 238 -5.82 -10.14 -11.16
CA ARG A 238 -4.91 -9.13 -11.69
C ARG A 238 -3.50 -9.63 -11.44
N ASN A 239 -2.77 -9.91 -12.52
CA ASN A 239 -1.39 -10.40 -12.49
C ASN A 239 -0.56 -9.66 -11.41
N PRO A 240 -0.04 -10.37 -10.38
CA PRO A 240 0.65 -9.74 -9.25
C PRO A 240 1.95 -9.04 -9.67
N ILE A 241 2.48 -9.40 -10.85
CA ILE A 241 3.70 -8.83 -11.43
C ILE A 241 3.58 -7.31 -11.63
N PHE A 242 2.43 -6.81 -12.10
CA PHE A 242 2.24 -5.37 -12.30
C PHE A 242 1.93 -4.60 -11.00
N ARG A 243 1.62 -5.30 -9.89
CA ARG A 243 1.32 -4.70 -8.59
C ARG A 243 2.55 -4.59 -7.67
N TYR A 244 3.59 -5.37 -7.95
CA TYR A 244 4.78 -5.49 -7.09
C TYR A 244 6.12 -5.13 -7.75
N ILE A 245 6.13 -4.56 -8.97
CA ILE A 245 7.34 -3.93 -9.50
C ILE A 245 7.23 -2.42 -9.29
N PRO A 246 7.77 -1.88 -8.19
CA PRO A 246 7.93 -0.45 -8.02
C PRO A 246 8.64 0.18 -9.22
N TRP A 247 8.21 1.37 -9.59
CA TRP A 247 8.83 2.15 -10.68
C TRP A 247 10.33 2.39 -10.50
N TRP A 248 10.85 2.35 -9.27
CA TRP A 248 12.28 2.47 -9.02
C TRP A 248 13.08 1.29 -9.59
N ILE A 249 12.53 0.07 -9.66
CA ILE A 249 13.21 -1.09 -10.26
C ILE A 249 13.34 -0.89 -11.77
N VAL A 250 12.27 -0.43 -12.42
CA VAL A 250 12.29 -0.12 -13.87
C VAL A 250 13.31 0.99 -14.16
N ALA A 251 13.37 2.03 -13.31
CA ALA A 251 14.35 3.09 -13.42
C ALA A 251 15.79 2.58 -13.24
N CYS A 252 16.04 1.69 -12.27
CA CYS A 252 17.36 1.07 -12.06
C CYS A 252 17.79 0.20 -13.25
N VAL A 253 16.89 -0.61 -13.80
CA VAL A 253 17.16 -1.44 -14.98
C VAL A 253 17.41 -0.56 -16.21
N GLY A 254 16.61 0.48 -16.40
CA GLY A 254 16.82 1.46 -17.47
C GLY A 254 18.16 2.18 -17.36
N LEU A 255 18.54 2.61 -16.15
CA LEU A 255 19.83 3.22 -15.88
C LEU A 255 20.99 2.25 -16.16
N ALA A 256 20.86 0.98 -15.74
CA ALA A 256 21.88 -0.03 -16.01
C ALA A 256 22.09 -0.24 -17.52
N VAL A 257 21.01 -0.30 -18.31
CA VAL A 257 21.08 -0.40 -19.77
C VAL A 257 21.76 0.83 -20.38
N LEU A 258 21.42 2.04 -19.91
CA LEU A 258 22.05 3.28 -20.38
C LEU A 258 23.54 3.33 -20.05
N VAL A 259 23.93 2.90 -18.83
CA VAL A 259 25.35 2.82 -18.43
C VAL A 259 26.11 1.82 -19.30
N ILE A 260 25.54 0.64 -19.56
CA ILE A 260 26.16 -0.36 -20.44
C ILE A 260 26.31 0.20 -21.86
N ALA A 261 25.27 0.85 -22.40
CA ALA A 261 25.32 1.47 -23.72
C ALA A 261 26.38 2.59 -23.78
N PHE A 262 26.48 3.41 -22.74
CA PHE A 262 27.48 4.46 -22.62
C PHE A 262 28.90 3.90 -22.57
N VAL A 263 29.14 2.85 -21.78
CA VAL A 263 30.46 2.18 -21.71
C VAL A 263 30.85 1.60 -23.07
N ILE A 264 29.91 0.94 -23.77
CA ILE A 264 30.15 0.43 -25.13
C ILE A 264 30.47 1.57 -26.08
N TYR A 265 29.72 2.68 -26.02
CA TYR A 265 29.95 3.85 -26.86
C TYR A 265 31.34 4.46 -26.62
N VAL A 266 31.73 4.66 -25.36
CA VAL A 266 33.06 5.19 -25.00
C VAL A 266 34.18 4.24 -25.46
N ALA A 267 34.00 2.92 -25.31
CA ALA A 267 34.97 1.94 -25.79
C ALA A 267 35.11 1.97 -27.32
N ARG A 268 34.00 2.12 -28.06
CA ARG A 268 33.98 2.30 -29.51
C ARG A 268 34.64 3.62 -29.94
N LEU A 269 34.40 4.69 -29.20
CA LEU A 269 34.98 5.99 -29.49
C LEU A 269 36.49 5.99 -29.24
N ASN A 270 36.95 5.42 -28.13
CA ASN A 270 38.37 5.31 -27.81
C ASN A 270 39.13 4.44 -28.81
N SER A 271 38.57 3.30 -29.23
CA SER A 271 39.20 2.46 -30.27
C SER A 271 39.23 3.16 -31.63
N ALA A 272 38.25 4.01 -31.95
CA ALA A 272 38.29 4.83 -33.16
C ALA A 272 39.27 6.01 -33.06
N ALA A 273 39.52 6.53 -31.86
CA ALA A 273 40.45 7.63 -31.59
C ALA A 273 41.92 7.17 -31.47
N GLU A 274 42.16 5.91 -31.13
CA GLU A 274 43.49 5.31 -30.98
C GLU A 274 44.44 5.57 -32.18
N PRO A 275 44.05 5.42 -33.46
CA PRO A 275 44.93 5.74 -34.58
C PRO A 275 45.22 7.24 -34.72
N VAL A 276 44.28 8.12 -34.36
CA VAL A 276 44.47 9.58 -34.43
C VAL A 276 45.41 10.03 -33.31
N MET A 277 45.22 9.51 -32.10
CA MET A 277 46.10 9.77 -30.97
C MET A 277 47.51 9.21 -31.19
N ALA A 278 47.63 8.04 -31.84
CA ALA A 278 48.91 7.48 -32.25
C ALA A 278 49.61 8.32 -33.33
N ALA A 279 48.85 8.97 -34.23
CA ALA A 279 49.42 9.90 -35.21
C ALA A 279 49.87 11.23 -34.56
N LEU A 280 49.16 11.69 -33.52
CA LEU A 280 49.51 12.90 -32.76
C LEU A 280 50.66 12.68 -31.76
N SER A 281 50.90 11.45 -31.30
CA SER A 281 51.96 11.11 -30.35
C SER A 281 53.28 10.69 -31.00
N GLN A 282 53.32 10.55 -32.33
CA GLN A 282 54.59 10.54 -33.04
C GLN A 282 55.26 11.91 -32.83
N PRO A 283 56.58 11.96 -32.56
CA PRO A 283 57.29 13.22 -32.48
C PRO A 283 57.17 13.90 -33.84
N SER A 284 56.30 14.91 -33.93
CA SER A 284 56.21 15.76 -35.09
C SER A 284 57.59 16.38 -35.30
N VAL A 285 58.05 16.32 -36.55
CA VAL A 285 59.13 17.15 -37.08
C VAL A 285 59.03 18.52 -36.42
N GLN A 286 60.14 19.03 -35.87
CA GLN A 286 60.23 20.41 -35.39
C GLN A 286 59.82 21.35 -36.53
N VAL A 287 58.54 21.72 -36.56
CA VAL A 287 58.08 22.83 -37.38
C VAL A 287 58.43 24.06 -36.56
N GLU A 288 59.41 24.79 -37.05
CA GLU A 288 59.74 26.14 -36.60
C GLU A 288 58.51 27.02 -36.89
N TYR A 289 57.61 27.12 -35.91
CA TYR A 289 56.52 28.08 -35.96
C TYR A 289 57.12 29.47 -35.78
N THR A 290 57.31 30.19 -36.88
CA THR A 290 57.40 31.65 -36.82
C THR A 290 56.05 32.16 -36.32
N ALA A 291 56.00 32.59 -35.06
CA ALA A 291 54.80 33.15 -34.46
C ALA A 291 54.22 34.26 -35.37
N PRO A 292 52.95 34.19 -35.80
CA PRO A 292 52.30 35.37 -36.32
C PRO A 292 52.15 36.34 -35.14
N VAL A 293 52.74 37.53 -35.29
CA VAL A 293 52.62 38.66 -34.36
C VAL A 293 51.16 38.78 -33.91
N SER A 294 50.88 38.52 -32.64
CA SER A 294 49.52 38.46 -32.10
C SER A 294 48.81 39.80 -32.28
N ARG A 295 47.67 39.76 -32.99
CA ARG A 295 46.78 40.92 -33.18
C ARG A 295 46.20 41.43 -31.86
N ALA A 296 46.18 40.59 -30.82
CA ALA A 296 45.82 40.93 -29.44
C ALA A 296 46.65 42.10 -28.87
N ASN A 297 47.94 42.22 -29.21
CA ASN A 297 48.79 43.32 -28.75
C ASN A 297 48.36 44.70 -29.29
N ARG A 298 47.56 44.75 -30.38
CA ARG A 298 47.19 46.02 -31.03
C ARG A 298 46.20 46.83 -30.19
N LEU A 299 45.22 46.19 -29.55
CA LEU A 299 44.25 46.91 -28.70
C LEU A 299 44.93 47.45 -27.43
N LYS A 300 45.83 46.67 -26.84
CA LYS A 300 46.65 47.11 -25.71
C LYS A 300 47.54 48.31 -26.05
N GLN A 301 48.17 48.31 -27.23
CA GLN A 301 48.94 49.47 -27.70
C GLN A 301 48.07 50.72 -27.92
N LEU A 302 46.86 50.56 -28.47
CA LEU A 302 45.94 51.69 -28.73
C LEU A 302 45.38 52.32 -27.46
N LEU A 303 45.27 51.55 -26.37
CA LEU A 303 44.74 51.99 -25.08
C LEU A 303 45.84 52.28 -24.03
N ALA A 304 47.12 52.18 -24.41
CA ALA A 304 48.24 52.48 -23.53
C ALA A 304 48.19 53.89 -22.90
N PRO A 305 47.73 54.97 -23.58
CA PRO A 305 47.57 56.27 -22.95
C PRO A 305 46.56 56.28 -21.79
N GLN A 306 45.44 55.56 -21.95
CA GLN A 306 44.37 55.47 -20.96
C GLN A 306 44.73 54.54 -19.80
N GLU A 307 45.52 53.50 -20.07
CA GLU A 307 46.11 52.63 -19.04
C GLU A 307 47.16 53.39 -18.21
N ALA A 308 48.04 54.18 -18.85
CA ALA A 308 49.02 55.03 -18.16
C ALA A 308 48.36 56.12 -17.29
N ALA A 309 47.17 56.59 -17.69
CA ALA A 309 46.35 57.51 -16.90
C ALA A 309 45.59 56.83 -15.73
N GLY A 310 45.73 55.51 -15.56
CA GLY A 310 45.08 54.74 -14.50
C GLY A 310 43.56 54.62 -14.63
N GLN A 311 43.01 54.84 -15.82
CA GLN A 311 41.56 54.85 -16.07
C GLN A 311 41.00 53.46 -16.39
N LEU A 312 41.83 52.57 -16.91
CA LEU A 312 41.50 51.20 -17.31
C LEU A 312 42.72 50.29 -17.17
N THR A 313 42.50 48.97 -17.23
CA THR A 313 43.55 47.95 -17.31
C THR A 313 43.30 47.05 -18.51
N VAL A 314 44.34 46.73 -19.28
CA VAL A 314 44.23 45.85 -20.47
C VAL A 314 45.04 44.58 -20.30
N GLU A 315 44.33 43.46 -20.31
CA GLU A 315 44.92 42.11 -20.25
C GLU A 315 44.64 41.34 -21.53
N ASP A 316 45.70 40.77 -22.10
CA ASP A 316 45.64 39.95 -23.31
C ASP A 316 45.78 38.48 -22.94
N PHE A 317 44.82 37.66 -23.37
CA PHE A 317 44.78 36.22 -23.13
C PHE A 317 45.01 35.42 -24.43
N GLY A 318 45.62 36.03 -25.44
CA GLY A 318 45.94 35.41 -26.72
C GLY A 318 44.80 35.51 -27.74
N ASP A 319 43.66 34.88 -27.43
CA ASP A 319 42.45 34.84 -28.28
C ASP A 319 41.42 35.93 -27.94
N LYS A 320 41.57 36.56 -26.78
CA LYS A 320 40.73 37.65 -26.28
C LYS A 320 41.54 38.72 -25.55
N THR A 321 41.09 39.96 -25.68
CA THR A 321 41.59 41.10 -24.92
C THR A 321 40.48 41.58 -23.98
N VAL A 322 40.79 41.68 -22.69
CA VAL A 322 39.88 42.13 -21.64
C VAL A 322 40.29 43.54 -21.21
N VAL A 323 39.43 44.51 -21.50
CA VAL A 323 39.58 45.88 -21.01
C VAL A 323 38.73 46.04 -19.76
N THR A 324 39.36 46.23 -18.61
CA THR A 324 38.66 46.38 -17.33
C THR A 324 38.58 47.86 -16.94
N LEU A 325 37.35 48.36 -16.83
CA LEU A 325 37.03 49.66 -16.27
C LEU A 325 36.72 49.49 -14.79
N ILE A 326 37.64 49.94 -13.93
CA ILE A 326 37.50 49.85 -12.47
C ILE A 326 36.44 50.87 -12.03
N SER A 327 35.35 50.41 -11.38
CA SER A 327 34.16 51.25 -11.22
C SER A 327 34.14 52.18 -10.01
N SER A 328 35.22 52.30 -9.23
CA SER A 328 35.22 53.13 -8.01
C SER A 328 34.70 54.55 -8.23
N ASN A 329 34.83 55.10 -9.45
CA ASN A 329 34.24 56.38 -9.88
C ASN A 329 33.45 56.33 -11.22
N LEU A 330 33.27 55.15 -11.82
CA LEU A 330 32.64 54.99 -13.16
C LEU A 330 31.12 55.21 -13.10
N PHE A 331 30.48 54.75 -12.02
CA PHE A 331 29.07 54.95 -11.73
C PHE A 331 28.91 55.62 -10.37
N ARG A 332 27.84 56.41 -10.21
CA ARG A 332 27.43 56.86 -8.86
C ARG A 332 27.05 55.64 -8.01
N SER A 333 27.28 55.74 -6.69
CA SER A 333 26.90 54.67 -5.76
C SER A 333 25.43 54.29 -5.91
N GLY A 334 25.14 52.98 -6.02
CA GLY A 334 23.78 52.47 -6.21
C GLY A 334 23.09 52.83 -7.54
N SER A 335 23.81 53.39 -8.52
CA SER A 335 23.27 53.82 -9.81
C SER A 335 23.90 53.08 -10.99
N ALA A 336 23.18 53.04 -12.11
CA ALA A 336 23.66 52.66 -13.45
C ALA A 336 24.04 53.89 -14.30
N GLN A 337 23.93 55.11 -13.76
CA GLN A 337 24.29 56.33 -14.47
C GLN A 337 25.82 56.51 -14.49
N LEU A 338 26.38 56.57 -15.71
CA LEU A 338 27.81 56.75 -15.92
C LEU A 338 28.26 58.18 -15.57
N ASN A 339 29.44 58.31 -14.98
CA ASN A 339 30.09 59.60 -14.76
C ASN A 339 30.60 60.18 -16.10
N PRO A 340 30.19 61.41 -16.49
CA PRO A 340 30.58 62.03 -17.77
C PRO A 340 32.08 62.11 -18.03
N GLN A 341 32.90 62.11 -16.98
CA GLN A 341 34.37 62.11 -17.09
C GLN A 341 34.91 60.90 -17.88
N TYR A 342 34.17 59.79 -17.96
CA TYR A 342 34.58 58.58 -18.67
C TYR A 342 34.08 58.52 -20.12
N ASN A 343 33.37 59.54 -20.59
CA ASN A 343 32.87 59.59 -21.98
C ASN A 343 34.02 59.53 -22.98
N GLU A 344 35.12 60.28 -22.73
CA GLU A 344 36.32 60.28 -23.58
C GLU A 344 37.04 58.93 -23.54
N THR A 345 37.13 58.30 -22.36
CA THR A 345 37.73 56.97 -22.21
C THR A 345 36.94 55.90 -22.99
N ILE A 346 35.61 55.94 -22.93
CA ILE A 346 34.76 54.99 -23.67
C ILE A 346 34.83 55.25 -25.18
N ALA A 347 34.90 56.51 -25.61
CA ALA A 347 35.11 56.85 -27.01
C ALA A 347 36.46 56.34 -27.53
N ALA A 348 37.53 56.45 -26.72
CA ALA A 348 38.83 55.89 -27.05
C ALA A 348 38.80 54.35 -27.17
N ILE A 349 38.09 53.67 -26.27
CA ILE A 349 37.86 52.22 -26.34
C ILE A 349 37.11 51.87 -27.63
N ALA A 350 36.03 52.58 -27.97
CA ALA A 350 35.29 52.35 -29.21
C ALA A 350 36.19 52.52 -30.46
N ASN A 351 37.03 53.55 -30.49
CA ASN A 351 37.98 53.78 -31.58
C ASN A 351 39.06 52.69 -31.67
N GLY A 352 39.50 52.15 -30.54
CA GLY A 352 40.40 50.99 -30.49
C GLY A 352 39.71 49.72 -31.04
N LEU A 353 38.47 49.48 -30.63
CA LEU A 353 37.66 48.35 -31.09
C LEU A 353 37.30 48.44 -32.58
N ASN A 354 37.20 49.63 -33.16
CA ASN A 354 37.02 49.82 -34.60
C ASN A 354 38.23 49.31 -35.43
N GLN A 355 39.42 49.23 -34.83
CA GLN A 355 40.64 48.77 -35.50
C GLN A 355 40.92 47.28 -35.32
N VAL A 356 40.12 46.58 -34.50
CA VAL A 356 40.29 45.16 -34.19
C VAL A 356 38.98 44.42 -34.53
N PRO A 357 38.97 43.47 -35.49
CA PRO A 357 37.78 42.67 -35.80
C PRO A 357 37.44 41.65 -34.69
N GLY A 358 36.26 41.03 -34.71
CA GLY A 358 35.83 40.04 -33.71
C GLY A 358 34.61 40.42 -32.86
N LYS A 359 34.24 39.61 -31.87
CA LYS A 359 33.04 39.87 -31.04
C LYS A 359 33.37 40.71 -29.82
N VAL A 360 32.53 41.67 -29.45
CA VAL A 360 32.69 42.50 -28.25
C VAL A 360 31.59 42.17 -27.25
N VAL A 361 31.96 41.85 -26.01
CA VAL A 361 31.02 41.55 -24.92
C VAL A 361 31.30 42.48 -23.74
N ILE A 362 30.30 43.25 -23.34
CA ILE A 362 30.35 44.15 -22.18
C ILE A 362 29.76 43.41 -20.98
N VAL A 363 30.57 43.13 -19.97
CA VAL A 363 30.18 42.39 -18.78
C VAL A 363 30.14 43.35 -17.58
N GLY A 364 28.95 43.52 -16.99
CA GLY A 364 28.77 44.30 -15.77
C GLY A 364 28.89 43.44 -14.52
N HIS A 365 29.67 43.89 -13.54
CA HIS A 365 29.84 43.24 -12.23
C HIS A 365 29.43 44.17 -11.07
N THR A 366 28.94 43.57 -9.98
CA THR A 366 28.69 44.25 -8.70
C THR A 366 29.55 43.63 -7.59
N ASP A 367 29.59 44.27 -6.43
CA ASP A 367 30.18 43.68 -5.23
C ASP A 367 29.23 42.70 -4.54
N ASP A 368 29.72 42.08 -3.47
CA ASP A 368 29.01 41.13 -2.62
C ASP A 368 27.89 41.75 -1.77
N GLN A 369 27.71 43.08 -1.77
CA GLN A 369 26.67 43.73 -0.99
C GLN A 369 25.35 43.76 -1.75
N PRO A 370 24.23 43.31 -1.16
CA PRO A 370 22.94 43.40 -1.80
C PRO A 370 22.55 44.86 -2.07
N VAL A 371 22.20 45.18 -3.32
CA VAL A 371 21.65 46.50 -3.65
C VAL A 371 20.32 46.70 -2.94
N ARG A 372 20.20 47.84 -2.24
CA ARG A 372 18.94 48.31 -1.65
C ARG A 372 18.52 49.58 -2.38
N SER A 373 17.83 49.40 -3.50
CA SER A 373 17.36 50.49 -4.36
C SER A 373 15.88 50.30 -4.70
N LEU A 374 15.15 51.41 -4.88
CA LEU A 374 13.80 51.38 -5.45
C LEU A 374 13.82 51.17 -6.98
N GLN A 375 14.99 51.32 -7.61
CA GLN A 375 15.15 51.27 -9.08
C GLN A 375 15.59 49.91 -9.61
N PHE A 376 16.28 49.10 -8.81
CA PHE A 376 16.82 47.80 -9.23
C PHE A 376 16.42 46.74 -8.21
N ALA A 377 15.87 45.62 -8.68
CA ALA A 377 15.41 44.54 -7.83
C ALA A 377 16.58 43.81 -7.16
N ASP A 378 17.68 43.60 -7.88
CA ASP A 378 18.86 42.90 -7.38
C ASP A 378 20.16 43.36 -8.06
N ASN A 379 21.27 42.76 -7.60
CA ASN A 379 22.61 43.03 -8.13
C ASN A 379 22.76 42.60 -9.59
N PHE A 380 22.01 41.59 -10.03
CA PHE A 380 22.03 41.14 -11.42
C PHE A 380 21.46 42.23 -12.33
N GLU A 381 20.29 42.78 -11.99
CA GLU A 381 19.66 43.88 -12.71
C GLU A 381 20.54 45.15 -12.71
N LEU A 382 21.08 45.56 -11.56
CA LEU A 382 22.01 46.69 -11.48
C LEU A 382 23.24 46.48 -12.39
N SER A 383 23.81 45.27 -12.41
CA SER A 383 24.97 44.96 -13.25
C SER A 383 24.64 44.99 -14.75
N ARG A 384 23.45 44.52 -15.13
CA ARG A 384 22.96 44.56 -16.52
C ARG A 384 22.77 46.00 -16.99
N GLU A 385 22.12 46.83 -16.18
CA GLU A 385 21.87 48.23 -16.54
C GLU A 385 23.16 49.05 -16.64
N ARG A 386 24.18 48.72 -15.84
CA ARG A 386 25.54 49.29 -15.99
C ARG A 386 26.19 48.90 -17.32
N ALA A 387 26.07 47.64 -17.72
CA ALA A 387 26.58 47.19 -19.02
C ALA A 387 25.85 47.88 -20.18
N VAL A 388 24.52 48.05 -20.06
CA VAL A 388 23.69 48.80 -21.03
C VAL A 388 24.13 50.27 -21.12
N ALA A 389 24.40 50.94 -20.00
CA ALA A 389 24.86 52.33 -20.00
C ALA A 389 26.19 52.51 -20.74
N VAL A 390 27.14 51.58 -20.57
CA VAL A 390 28.41 51.57 -21.31
C VAL A 390 28.18 51.24 -22.78
N ALA A 391 27.31 50.27 -23.10
CA ALA A 391 26.96 49.93 -24.48
C ALA A 391 26.35 51.12 -25.23
N ASN A 392 25.46 51.88 -24.59
CA ASN A 392 24.81 53.05 -25.18
C ASN A 392 25.81 54.17 -25.52
N LEU A 393 26.84 54.36 -24.69
CA LEU A 393 27.92 55.31 -24.99
C LEU A 393 28.87 54.77 -26.06
N LEU A 394 29.22 53.49 -26.02
CA LEU A 394 30.04 52.84 -27.04
C LEU A 394 29.39 52.95 -28.42
N LYS A 395 28.05 52.81 -28.50
CA LYS A 395 27.24 52.93 -29.72
C LYS A 395 27.46 54.25 -30.47
N GLN A 396 27.83 55.33 -29.77
CA GLN A 396 28.02 56.64 -30.38
C GLN A 396 29.32 56.74 -31.20
N SER A 397 30.30 55.87 -30.94
CA SER A 397 31.65 55.94 -31.54
C SER A 397 32.08 54.65 -32.25
N ILE A 398 31.36 53.54 -32.08
CA ILE A 398 31.67 52.27 -32.76
C ILE A 398 30.98 52.18 -34.13
N ASN A 399 31.71 51.72 -35.15
CA ASN A 399 31.23 51.66 -36.54
C ASN A 399 30.23 50.53 -36.77
N ASN A 400 30.40 49.41 -36.07
CA ASN A 400 29.52 48.25 -36.15
C ASN A 400 29.05 47.92 -34.74
N PHE A 401 27.84 48.33 -34.37
CA PHE A 401 27.26 47.97 -33.08
C PHE A 401 26.72 46.53 -33.03
N GLY A 402 26.50 45.90 -34.19
CA GLY A 402 25.98 44.53 -34.28
C GLY A 402 26.92 43.44 -33.74
N ARG A 403 28.19 43.77 -33.54
CA ARG A 403 29.19 42.89 -32.88
C ARG A 403 29.27 43.07 -31.36
N VAL A 404 28.46 43.98 -30.78
CA VAL A 404 28.48 44.31 -29.36
C VAL A 404 27.31 43.61 -28.66
N GLU A 405 27.63 42.79 -27.67
CA GLU A 405 26.69 42.21 -26.72
C GLU A 405 26.96 42.76 -25.32
N TRP A 406 25.96 42.72 -24.45
CA TRP A 406 26.09 43.12 -23.06
C TRP A 406 25.40 42.12 -22.15
N VAL A 407 26.00 41.87 -20.98
CA VAL A 407 25.49 40.95 -19.97
C VAL A 407 25.78 41.48 -18.58
N GLY A 408 24.84 41.28 -17.66
CA GLY A 408 25.05 41.50 -16.22
C GLY A 408 25.29 40.15 -15.55
N VAL A 409 26.28 40.06 -14.65
CA VAL A 409 26.57 38.84 -13.89
C VAL A 409 26.43 39.03 -12.37
N GLY A 410 26.04 40.23 -11.93
CA GLY A 410 25.94 40.58 -10.52
C GLY A 410 27.26 40.34 -9.77
N SER A 411 27.16 39.72 -8.59
CA SER A 411 28.30 39.42 -7.71
C SER A 411 28.89 38.01 -7.90
N THR A 412 28.41 37.25 -8.89
CA THR A 412 28.69 35.80 -9.03
C THR A 412 30.09 35.47 -9.53
N GLN A 413 30.80 36.46 -10.09
CA GLN A 413 32.16 36.31 -10.63
C GLN A 413 33.11 37.35 -10.02
N PRO A 414 33.48 37.24 -8.73
CA PRO A 414 34.47 38.12 -8.12
C PRO A 414 35.84 37.82 -8.71
N ARG A 415 36.59 38.87 -9.07
CA ARG A 415 37.95 38.74 -9.59
C ARG A 415 39.00 38.92 -8.52
N TYR A 416 38.71 39.76 -7.53
CA TYR A 416 39.60 40.03 -6.41
C TYR A 416 39.04 39.38 -5.15
N GLU A 417 39.84 38.50 -4.55
CA GLU A 417 39.50 37.78 -3.32
C GLU A 417 40.43 38.19 -2.16
N PRO A 418 39.96 38.14 -0.89
CA PRO A 418 38.59 37.83 -0.46
C PRO A 418 37.61 38.93 -0.88
N ALA A 419 36.45 38.56 -1.42
CA ALA A 419 35.48 39.51 -1.98
C ALA A 419 34.87 40.48 -0.93
N SER A 420 34.99 40.14 0.35
CA SER A 420 34.41 40.87 1.48
C SER A 420 35.24 42.07 1.98
N THR A 421 36.45 42.28 1.49
CA THR A 421 37.26 43.45 1.89
C THR A 421 36.77 44.71 1.18
N ALA A 422 36.78 45.87 1.86
CA ALA A 422 36.31 47.12 1.26
C ALA A 422 37.06 47.50 -0.02
N GLU A 423 38.35 47.19 -0.08
CA GLU A 423 39.19 47.37 -1.27
C GLU A 423 38.77 46.45 -2.42
N ASN A 424 38.62 45.15 -2.18
CA ASN A 424 38.22 44.21 -3.23
C ASN A 424 36.78 44.45 -3.70
N ARG A 425 35.87 44.89 -2.82
CA ARG A 425 34.53 45.34 -3.23
C ARG A 425 34.60 46.46 -4.26
N ALA A 426 35.44 47.47 -4.00
CA ALA A 426 35.60 48.59 -4.94
C ALA A 426 36.15 48.16 -6.30
N ARG A 427 37.06 47.17 -6.32
CA ARG A 427 37.61 46.60 -7.55
C ARG A 427 36.67 45.62 -8.25
N ASN A 428 35.80 44.92 -7.50
CA ASN A 428 34.83 43.97 -8.04
C ASN A 428 33.59 44.64 -8.62
N ARG A 429 33.23 45.84 -8.17
CA ARG A 429 32.37 46.73 -8.95
C ARG A 429 33.17 47.17 -10.18
N ARG A 430 32.97 46.54 -11.33
CA ARG A 430 33.71 46.83 -12.58
C ARG A 430 32.86 46.55 -13.79
N VAL A 431 33.26 47.12 -14.93
CA VAL A 431 32.73 46.72 -16.23
C VAL A 431 33.91 46.22 -17.05
N GLU A 432 33.79 45.02 -17.59
CA GLU A 432 34.78 44.44 -18.49
C GLU A 432 34.26 44.52 -19.92
N ILE A 433 35.10 44.94 -20.84
CA ILE A 433 34.82 44.92 -22.27
C ILE A 433 35.76 43.88 -22.87
N VAL A 434 35.19 42.74 -23.26
CA VAL A 434 35.92 41.59 -23.78
C VAL A 434 35.82 41.61 -25.29
N SER A 435 36.95 41.77 -25.97
CA SER A 435 37.06 41.61 -27.42
C SER A 435 37.64 40.23 -27.72
N VAL A 436 36.89 39.40 -28.43
CA VAL A 436 37.31 38.05 -28.86
C VAL A 436 37.69 38.11 -30.34
N ASP A 437 38.91 37.69 -30.69
CA ASP A 437 39.37 37.65 -32.07
C ASP A 437 38.63 36.53 -32.84
N GLU A 438 38.11 36.86 -34.04
CA GLU A 438 37.33 35.94 -34.87
C GLU A 438 38.19 34.82 -35.50
N GLY A 439 39.52 34.86 -35.31
CA GLY A 439 40.46 33.86 -35.81
C GLY A 439 40.65 32.61 -34.94
N ALA A 440 39.97 32.48 -33.78
CA ALA A 440 40.13 31.34 -32.87
C ALA A 440 39.01 30.29 -32.95
N ALA A 441 38.03 30.48 -33.84
CA ALA A 441 36.93 29.53 -34.06
C ALA A 441 37.05 28.83 -35.42
N GLN A 442 38.08 28.00 -35.58
CA GLN A 442 38.12 26.94 -36.59
C GLN A 442 38.71 25.66 -35.98
#